data_AF-A0A9Q0K665-F1
#
_entry.id   AF-A0A9Q0K665-F1
#
_cell.length_a   1.000
_cell.length_b   1.000
_cell.length_c   1.000
_cell.angle_alpha   90.00
_cell.angle_beta   90.00
_cell.angle_gamma   90.00
#
_symmetry.space_group_name_H-M   'P 1'
#
loop_
_entity.id
_entity.type
_entity.pdbx_description
1 polymer ?
#
loop_
_entity_poly.entity_id
_entity_poly.type
_entity_poly.pdbx_seq_one_letter_code
_entity_poly.pdbx_strand_id
1 'polypeptide(L)'
;MGEVDPAFIQAIEHRPKIITGLEARGIPLIDLSPLLSFDSLEGYSKDHPQAILDLVEEIKGTCMDWGFFQVINHGVLYDVPRRLQTAAKEFFDLPLEEKRKVRRDEENPLGYYETEHTKNVRDWKEVFDFVVDDPTVIPLSHEPDDQRVREMNNQWPEYPSDLREVCEEYCRAVEKLSFNLLELMSLSLDLPAKRLNGFFKDQTSFIRLNHFPPCPTPHLALGIGRHKDAGALTVLATDDVGGLEVKRKTDGEWVRVKTIPESFIINVGDIIQVWSNDRYESVDHRVVVNSEKERFSIPFFFNPSHYEMVKPLEELVDEEKVPARFKEYNWGKFFSARKLSDFKKLTVENVQITDFKIAK
;
A
#
# COMPACT_ATOMS: atom_id res chain seq x y z
N MET A 1 -36.32 5.87 2.43
CA MET A 1 -34.93 5.70 1.93
C MET A 1 -34.28 7.05 2.10
N GLY A 2 -33.34 7.21 3.03
CA GLY A 2 -32.63 8.48 3.19
C GLY A 2 -31.86 8.79 1.92
N GLU A 3 -31.82 10.06 1.52
CA GLU A 3 -30.98 10.52 0.42
C GLU A 3 -29.51 10.20 0.73
N VAL A 4 -28.81 9.59 -0.22
CA VAL A 4 -27.37 9.34 -0.13
C VAL A 4 -26.67 10.67 -0.31
N ASP A 5 -25.75 11.01 0.60
CA ASP A 5 -24.91 12.18 0.44
C ASP A 5 -24.19 12.12 -0.93
N PRO A 6 -24.45 13.07 -1.85
CA PRO A 6 -23.87 13.07 -3.20
C PRO A 6 -22.34 13.05 -3.21
N ALA A 7 -21.67 13.44 -2.13
CA ALA A 7 -20.23 13.43 -2.01
C ALA A 7 -19.61 12.02 -2.18
N PHE A 8 -20.36 10.95 -1.88
CA PHE A 8 -19.90 9.57 -2.00
C PHE A 8 -20.24 8.90 -3.34
N ILE A 9 -21.07 9.54 -4.17
CA ILE A 9 -21.59 8.93 -5.39
C ILE A 9 -20.51 8.93 -6.46
N GLN A 10 -20.10 7.73 -6.87
CA GLN A 10 -19.19 7.53 -7.98
C GLN A 10 -19.87 7.84 -9.32
N ALA A 11 -19.07 8.38 -10.26
CA ALA A 11 -19.47 8.47 -11.66
C ALA A 11 -19.88 7.09 -12.20
N ILE A 12 -20.79 7.05 -13.18
CA ILE A 12 -21.48 5.82 -13.62
C ILE A 12 -20.48 4.72 -13.99
N GLU A 13 -19.43 5.08 -14.72
CA GLU A 13 -18.34 4.24 -15.18
C GLU A 13 -17.42 3.70 -14.05
N HIS A 14 -17.51 4.27 -12.85
CA HIS A 14 -16.69 3.92 -11.69
C HIS A 14 -17.47 3.23 -10.58
N ARG A 15 -18.79 3.18 -10.70
CA ARG A 15 -19.64 2.47 -9.74
C ARG A 15 -19.24 0.99 -9.66
N PRO A 16 -19.30 0.38 -8.47
CA PRO A 16 -19.07 -1.05 -8.33
C PRO A 16 -20.13 -1.82 -9.12
N LYS A 17 -19.68 -2.79 -9.92
CA LYS A 17 -20.59 -3.71 -10.60
C LYS A 17 -20.91 -4.83 -9.62
N ILE A 18 -22.16 -5.29 -9.61
CA ILE A 18 -22.53 -6.48 -8.84
C ILE A 18 -21.87 -7.68 -9.53
N ILE A 19 -20.80 -8.21 -8.96
CA ILE A 19 -20.16 -9.43 -9.45
C ILE A 19 -21.02 -10.61 -8.97
N THR A 20 -22.04 -10.99 -9.77
CA THR A 20 -22.82 -12.22 -9.52
C THR A 20 -21.95 -13.42 -9.86
N GLY A 21 -21.81 -14.36 -8.92
CA GLY A 21 -20.78 -15.39 -8.91
C GLY A 21 -20.53 -16.10 -10.23
N LEU A 22 -19.26 -16.10 -10.66
CA LEU A 22 -18.50 -17.27 -11.11
C LEU A 22 -17.04 -16.83 -11.32
N GLU A 23 -16.13 -17.56 -10.66
CA GLU A 23 -14.67 -17.51 -10.75
C GLU A 23 -13.95 -16.22 -10.28
N ALA A 24 -13.96 -16.01 -8.95
CA ALA A 24 -12.78 -15.40 -8.31
C ALA A 24 -11.62 -16.41 -8.38
N ARG A 25 -10.96 -16.52 -9.55
CA ARG A 25 -9.55 -16.93 -9.56
C ARG A 25 -8.86 -15.80 -8.81
N GLY A 26 -8.66 -16.02 -7.51
CA GLY A 26 -8.04 -15.04 -6.64
C GLY A 26 -6.67 -14.67 -7.17
N ILE A 27 -6.09 -13.61 -6.61
CA ILE A 27 -4.68 -13.32 -6.83
C ILE A 27 -3.82 -14.52 -6.37
N PRO A 28 -2.64 -14.72 -6.96
CA PRO A 28 -1.73 -15.82 -6.61
C PRO A 28 -1.49 -15.93 -5.10
N LEU A 29 -1.28 -17.16 -4.60
CA LEU A 29 -0.95 -17.44 -3.20
C LEU A 29 0.46 -18.03 -3.13
N ILE A 30 1.33 -17.40 -2.36
CA ILE A 30 2.74 -17.76 -2.21
C ILE A 30 3.00 -18.26 -0.79
N ASP A 31 3.72 -19.37 -0.67
CA ASP A 31 4.15 -19.94 0.61
C ASP A 31 5.58 -19.50 0.93
N LEU A 32 5.75 -18.71 2.00
CA LEU A 32 7.05 -18.21 2.44
C LEU A 32 7.79 -19.15 3.40
N SER A 33 7.27 -20.36 3.65
CA SER A 33 7.95 -21.37 4.49
C SER A 33 9.42 -21.61 4.12
N PRO A 34 9.84 -21.61 2.84
CA PRO A 34 11.25 -21.77 2.48
C PRO A 34 12.18 -20.71 3.11
N LEU A 35 11.69 -19.50 3.38
CA LEU A 35 12.47 -18.46 4.06
C LEU A 35 12.63 -18.71 5.56
N LEU A 36 11.70 -19.44 6.19
CA LEU A 36 11.74 -19.66 7.64
C LEU A 36 12.86 -20.61 8.08
N SER A 37 13.37 -21.41 7.16
CA SER A 37 14.50 -22.34 7.38
C SER A 37 15.84 -21.80 6.90
N PHE A 38 15.89 -20.53 6.46
CA PHE A 38 17.07 -19.93 5.85
C PHE A 38 17.46 -18.64 6.57
N ASP A 39 18.69 -18.58 7.10
CA ASP A 39 19.13 -17.46 7.94
C ASP A 39 19.35 -16.16 7.15
N SER A 40 19.72 -16.24 5.87
CA SER A 40 20.04 -15.07 5.03
C SER A 40 20.02 -15.38 3.55
N LEU A 41 19.45 -14.51 2.72
CA LEU A 41 19.48 -14.60 1.24
C LEU A 41 20.80 -14.05 0.63
N GLU A 42 21.77 -13.63 1.45
CA GLU A 42 23.08 -13.20 0.95
C GLU A 42 23.86 -14.34 0.30
N GLY A 43 24.53 -14.04 -0.81
CA GLY A 43 25.28 -15.05 -1.58
C GLY A 43 24.40 -15.96 -2.42
N TYR A 44 23.12 -15.58 -2.67
CA TYR A 44 22.21 -16.27 -3.57
C TYR A 44 22.90 -16.73 -4.86
N SER A 45 22.77 -18.01 -5.16
CA SER A 45 23.35 -18.68 -6.31
C SER A 45 22.46 -19.84 -6.75
N LYS A 46 22.78 -20.44 -7.90
CA LYS A 46 22.09 -21.65 -8.38
C LYS A 46 22.28 -22.88 -7.48
N ASP A 47 23.16 -22.79 -6.48
CA ASP A 47 23.41 -23.86 -5.51
C ASP A 47 22.52 -23.74 -4.26
N HIS A 48 21.67 -22.71 -4.19
CA HIS A 48 20.67 -22.58 -3.12
C HIS A 48 19.62 -23.72 -3.18
N PRO A 49 18.93 -24.02 -2.06
CA PRO A 49 17.88 -25.01 -2.07
C PRO A 49 16.84 -24.73 -3.16
N GLN A 50 16.42 -25.77 -3.90
CA GLN A 50 15.47 -25.63 -5.01
C GLN A 50 14.21 -24.85 -4.62
N ALA A 51 13.72 -25.02 -3.39
CA ALA A 51 12.56 -24.29 -2.86
C ALA A 51 12.75 -22.76 -2.84
N ILE A 52 13.97 -22.25 -2.63
CA ILE A 52 14.27 -20.81 -2.71
C ILE A 52 14.30 -20.35 -4.17
N LEU A 53 14.86 -21.16 -5.06
CA LEU A 53 14.88 -20.85 -6.50
C LEU A 53 13.45 -20.77 -7.07
N ASP A 54 12.61 -21.73 -6.72
CA ASP A 54 11.20 -21.79 -7.12
C ASP A 54 10.42 -20.59 -6.55
N LEU A 55 10.65 -20.24 -5.28
CA LEU A 55 10.03 -19.08 -4.64
C LEU A 55 10.40 -17.76 -5.33
N VAL A 56 11.67 -17.59 -5.70
CA VAL A 56 12.13 -16.39 -6.44
C VAL A 56 11.44 -16.30 -7.80
N GLU A 57 11.30 -17.42 -8.53
CA GLU A 57 10.61 -17.43 -9.83
C GLU A 57 9.10 -17.18 -9.68
N GLU A 58 8.47 -17.69 -8.61
CA GLU A 58 7.07 -17.42 -8.31
C GLU A 58 6.83 -15.93 -8.00
N ILE A 59 7.70 -15.30 -7.21
CA ILE A 59 7.68 -13.85 -6.96
C ILE A 59 7.83 -13.07 -8.26
N LYS A 60 8.73 -13.50 -9.15
CA LYS A 60 8.94 -12.89 -10.46
C LYS A 60 7.65 -12.89 -11.28
N GLY A 61 7.06 -14.07 -11.49
CA GLY A 61 5.84 -14.23 -12.29
C GLY A 61 4.68 -13.43 -11.72
N THR A 62 4.46 -13.47 -10.41
CA THR A 62 3.36 -12.75 -9.76
C THR A 62 3.52 -11.22 -9.81
N CYS A 63 4.74 -10.70 -9.61
CA CYS A 63 5.01 -9.27 -9.74
C CYS A 63 4.87 -8.75 -11.18
N MET A 64 5.18 -9.58 -12.19
CA MET A 64 5.06 -9.23 -13.61
C MET A 64 3.63 -9.30 -14.14
N ASP A 65 2.88 -10.35 -13.76
CA ASP A 65 1.57 -10.67 -14.34
C ASP A 65 0.40 -10.04 -13.57
N TRP A 66 0.55 -9.93 -12.25
CA TRP A 66 -0.52 -9.48 -11.35
C TRP A 66 -0.21 -8.21 -10.58
N GLY A 67 1.05 -8.00 -10.16
CA GLY A 67 1.39 -6.93 -9.22
C GLY A 67 0.73 -7.08 -7.84
N PHE A 68 0.04 -8.20 -7.60
CA PHE A 68 -0.71 -8.53 -6.39
C PHE A 68 -0.58 -10.04 -6.13
N PHE A 69 -0.40 -10.42 -4.88
CA PHE A 69 -0.40 -11.81 -4.43
C PHE A 69 -0.73 -11.88 -2.93
N GLN A 70 -1.04 -13.07 -2.42
CA GLN A 70 -1.17 -13.34 -0.99
C GLN A 70 0.02 -14.14 -0.51
N VAL A 71 0.44 -13.93 0.73
CA VAL A 71 1.51 -14.71 1.36
C VAL A 71 1.00 -15.41 2.62
N ILE A 72 1.40 -16.66 2.79
CA ILE A 72 1.20 -17.47 4.01
C ILE A 72 2.54 -17.96 4.54
N ASN A 73 2.56 -18.44 5.79
CA ASN A 73 3.79 -18.88 6.46
C ASN A 73 4.89 -17.81 6.42
N HIS A 74 4.48 -16.54 6.54
CA HIS A 74 5.32 -15.35 6.38
C HIS A 74 6.16 -15.01 7.63
N GLY A 75 6.07 -15.81 8.70
CA GLY A 75 6.88 -15.66 9.92
C GLY A 75 6.42 -14.56 10.89
N VAL A 76 5.34 -13.84 10.58
CA VAL A 76 4.70 -12.91 11.53
C VAL A 76 3.73 -13.70 12.40
N LEU A 77 3.85 -13.55 13.73
CA LEU A 77 2.96 -14.21 14.67
C LEU A 77 1.51 -13.76 14.46
N TYR A 78 0.59 -14.71 14.33
CA TYR A 78 -0.81 -14.44 14.00
C TYR A 78 -1.55 -13.56 15.01
N ASP A 79 -1.08 -13.52 16.26
CA ASP A 79 -1.67 -12.70 17.31
C ASP A 79 -1.40 -11.20 17.13
N VAL A 80 -0.27 -10.83 16.48
CA VAL A 80 0.13 -9.42 16.30
C VAL A 80 -0.89 -8.62 15.48
N PRO A 81 -1.26 -9.02 14.25
CA PRO A 81 -2.31 -8.30 13.50
C PRO A 81 -3.68 -8.38 14.18
N ARG A 82 -3.99 -9.46 14.91
CA ARG A 82 -5.26 -9.61 15.63
C ARG A 82 -5.39 -8.61 16.78
N ARG A 83 -4.35 -8.47 17.61
CA ARG A 83 -4.33 -7.47 18.68
C ARG A 83 -4.46 -6.05 18.14
N LEU A 84 -3.72 -5.73 17.07
CA LEU A 84 -3.85 -4.43 16.43
C LEU A 84 -5.26 -4.20 15.87
N GLN A 85 -5.88 -5.20 15.24
CA GLN A 85 -7.25 -5.08 14.75
C GLN A 85 -8.26 -4.84 15.88
N THR A 86 -8.10 -5.52 17.02
CA THR A 86 -8.94 -5.30 18.21
C THR A 86 -8.80 -3.86 18.74
N ALA A 87 -7.56 -3.38 18.94
CA ALA A 87 -7.31 -2.02 19.40
C ALA A 87 -7.80 -0.96 18.39
N ALA A 88 -7.62 -1.21 17.09
CA ALA A 88 -8.17 -0.35 16.04
C ALA A 88 -9.70 -0.27 16.13
N LYS A 89 -10.37 -1.41 16.35
CA LYS A 89 -11.82 -1.44 16.54
C LYS A 89 -12.24 -0.62 17.76
N GLU A 90 -11.60 -0.83 18.91
CA GLU A 90 -11.88 -0.08 20.13
C GLU A 90 -11.70 1.43 19.93
N PHE A 91 -10.68 1.85 19.18
CA PHE A 91 -10.49 3.24 18.79
C PHE A 91 -11.62 3.75 17.88
N PHE A 92 -11.99 3.02 16.84
CA PHE A 92 -13.02 3.47 15.89
C PHE A 92 -14.44 3.46 16.49
N ASP A 93 -14.70 2.64 17.50
CA ASP A 93 -15.94 2.60 18.29
C ASP A 93 -16.11 3.83 19.21
N LEU A 94 -15.05 4.63 19.42
CA LEU A 94 -15.14 5.86 20.22
C LEU A 94 -16.08 6.91 19.60
N PRO A 95 -16.68 7.79 20.43
CA PRO A 95 -17.38 8.97 19.94
C PRO A 95 -16.50 9.80 19.02
N LEU A 96 -17.11 10.40 17.99
CA LEU A 96 -16.39 11.22 16.99
C LEU A 96 -15.52 12.31 17.62
N GLU A 97 -16.01 12.96 18.68
CA GLU A 97 -15.26 14.01 19.38
C GLU A 97 -13.97 13.50 20.04
N GLU A 98 -13.97 12.24 20.51
CA GLU A 98 -12.77 11.60 21.07
C GLU A 98 -11.76 11.25 19.97
N LYS A 99 -12.23 10.67 18.86
CA LYS A 99 -11.38 10.38 17.69
C LYS A 99 -10.76 11.65 17.12
N ARG A 100 -11.50 12.76 17.12
CA ARG A 100 -11.05 14.06 16.60
C ARG A 100 -9.99 14.76 17.44
N LYS A 101 -9.72 14.32 18.68
CA LYS A 101 -8.60 14.84 19.49
C LYS A 101 -7.24 14.61 18.85
N VAL A 102 -7.13 13.56 18.05
CA VAL A 102 -5.92 13.20 17.28
C VAL A 102 -6.13 13.38 15.78
N ARG A 103 -7.05 14.27 15.38
CA ARG A 103 -7.34 14.53 13.97
C ARG A 103 -6.10 15.12 13.28
N ARG A 104 -5.79 14.61 12.09
CA ARG A 104 -4.73 15.15 11.25
C ARG A 104 -5.14 16.48 10.59
N ASP A 105 -4.16 17.29 10.22
CA ASP A 105 -4.34 18.55 9.50
C ASP A 105 -3.24 18.80 8.45
N GLU A 106 -3.20 20.01 7.88
CA GLU A 106 -2.23 20.38 6.86
C GLU A 106 -0.80 20.46 7.40
N GLU A 107 -0.62 20.74 8.70
CA GLU A 107 0.67 20.84 9.37
C GLU A 107 1.20 19.45 9.72
N ASN A 108 0.37 18.65 10.41
CA ASN A 108 0.65 17.26 10.75
C ASN A 108 -0.37 16.29 10.10
N PRO A 109 0.00 15.62 9.00
CA PRO A 109 -0.90 14.75 8.24
C PRO A 109 -1.02 13.33 8.84
N LEU A 110 -0.81 13.17 10.15
CA LEU A 110 -0.89 11.90 10.88
C LEU A 110 -2.00 11.93 11.93
N GLY A 111 -2.58 10.77 12.22
CA GLY A 111 -3.72 10.59 13.12
C GLY A 111 -5.04 10.36 12.37
N TYR A 112 -6.15 10.71 13.04
CA TYR A 112 -7.51 10.40 12.60
C TYR A 112 -8.02 11.28 11.45
N TYR A 113 -8.80 10.71 10.54
CA TYR A 113 -9.53 11.45 9.50
C TYR A 113 -10.72 10.67 8.92
N GLU A 114 -11.82 11.36 8.60
CA GLU A 114 -13.10 10.76 8.16
C GLU A 114 -13.66 11.36 6.86
N THR A 115 -12.86 12.18 6.17
CA THR A 115 -13.28 12.90 4.95
C THR A 115 -12.28 12.73 3.80
N GLU A 116 -11.55 11.60 3.73
CA GLU A 116 -10.62 11.34 2.62
C GLU A 116 -11.34 11.35 1.26
N HIS A 117 -10.62 11.79 0.23
CA HIS A 117 -11.10 11.76 -1.13
C HIS A 117 -10.14 10.96 -2.00
N THR A 118 -10.69 10.08 -2.83
CA THR A 118 -9.97 9.48 -3.93
C THR A 118 -10.49 10.06 -5.24
N LYS A 119 -9.63 10.72 -6.01
CA LYS A 119 -9.98 11.41 -7.27
C LYS A 119 -11.21 12.32 -7.13
N ASN A 120 -11.17 13.18 -6.09
CA ASN A 120 -12.20 14.18 -5.77
C ASN A 120 -13.59 13.63 -5.36
N VAL A 121 -13.74 12.32 -5.13
CA VAL A 121 -14.94 11.70 -4.57
C VAL A 121 -14.65 11.24 -3.15
N ARG A 122 -15.57 11.47 -2.21
CA ARG A 122 -15.39 11.10 -0.81
C ARG A 122 -15.43 9.59 -0.66
N ASP A 123 -14.45 9.05 0.06
CA ASP A 123 -14.34 7.64 0.35
C ASP A 123 -15.25 7.24 1.53
N TRP A 124 -15.93 6.09 1.43
CA TRP A 124 -16.80 5.57 2.50
C TRP A 124 -15.98 4.86 3.57
N LYS A 125 -15.16 5.63 4.29
CA LYS A 125 -14.30 5.14 5.37
C LYS A 125 -13.91 6.24 6.34
N GLU A 126 -13.39 5.82 7.48
CA GLU A 126 -12.52 6.63 8.33
C GLU A 126 -11.17 5.94 8.52
N VAL A 127 -10.15 6.71 8.87
CA VAL A 127 -8.76 6.25 8.94
C VAL A 127 -8.03 6.78 10.16
N PHE A 128 -6.94 6.10 10.53
CA PHE A 128 -5.93 6.58 11.46
C PHE A 128 -4.54 6.26 10.88
N ASP A 129 -3.73 7.29 10.64
CA ASP A 129 -2.38 7.17 10.05
C ASP A 129 -1.27 7.39 11.06
N PHE A 130 -0.21 6.60 11.00
CA PHE A 130 1.00 6.81 11.78
C PHE A 130 2.24 6.31 11.03
N VAL A 131 3.38 6.96 11.24
CA VAL A 131 4.66 6.60 10.64
C VAL A 131 5.40 5.57 11.48
N VAL A 132 6.26 4.80 10.81
CA VAL A 132 7.13 3.80 11.43
C VAL A 132 8.26 4.48 12.20
N ASP A 133 8.98 5.38 11.53
CA ASP A 133 10.05 6.18 12.12
C ASP A 133 9.45 7.48 12.65
N ASP A 134 9.48 7.70 13.97
CA ASP A 134 8.85 8.85 14.62
C ASP A 134 9.92 9.71 15.33
N PRO A 135 10.19 10.95 14.89
CA PRO A 135 9.56 11.66 13.77
C PRO A 135 10.04 11.16 12.39
N THR A 136 9.17 11.27 11.37
CA THR A 136 9.55 11.11 9.95
C THR A 136 9.76 12.47 9.30
N VAL A 137 10.83 12.62 8.53
CA VAL A 137 11.12 13.86 7.78
C VAL A 137 10.62 13.76 6.34
N ILE A 138 9.90 14.78 5.87
CA ILE A 138 9.47 14.94 4.48
C ILE A 138 9.71 16.37 3.97
N PRO A 139 9.78 16.59 2.64
CA PRO A 139 9.78 17.93 2.07
C PRO A 139 8.56 18.74 2.51
N LEU A 140 8.77 20.04 2.72
CA LEU A 140 7.71 20.96 3.12
C LEU A 140 6.71 21.21 1.98
N SER A 141 7.19 21.20 0.73
CA SER A 141 6.39 21.41 -0.47
C SER A 141 6.87 20.53 -1.62
N HIS A 142 6.05 20.38 -2.64
CA HIS A 142 6.39 19.67 -3.88
C HIS A 142 7.16 20.53 -4.90
N GLU A 143 7.37 21.82 -4.61
CA GLU A 143 8.08 22.73 -5.49
C GLU A 143 9.55 22.28 -5.66
N PRO A 144 10.08 22.17 -6.89
CA PRO A 144 11.43 21.67 -7.15
C PRO A 144 12.53 22.44 -6.39
N ASP A 145 12.40 23.76 -6.30
CA ASP A 145 13.43 24.63 -5.72
C ASP A 145 13.35 24.75 -4.18
N ASP A 146 12.26 24.30 -3.54
CA ASP A 146 12.08 24.42 -2.09
C ASP A 146 12.76 23.27 -1.33
N GLN A 147 13.94 23.49 -0.79
CA GLN A 147 14.69 22.45 -0.07
C GLN A 147 14.29 22.31 1.41
N ARG A 148 13.28 23.04 1.88
CA ARG A 148 12.83 22.94 3.28
C ARG A 148 12.17 21.60 3.54
N VAL A 149 12.36 21.11 4.75
CA VAL A 149 11.74 19.88 5.26
C VAL A 149 10.88 20.18 6.47
N ARG A 150 10.00 19.24 6.81
CA ARG A 150 9.21 19.22 8.03
C ARG A 150 9.24 17.83 8.66
N GLU A 151 9.05 17.80 9.96
CA GLU A 151 8.85 16.57 10.73
C GLU A 151 7.35 16.27 10.84
N MET A 152 6.99 15.01 10.66
CA MET A 152 5.67 14.48 10.99
C MET A 152 5.82 13.64 12.25
N ASN A 153 4.91 13.86 13.22
CA ASN A 153 4.94 13.17 14.51
C ASN A 153 3.64 12.39 14.71
N ASN A 154 3.74 11.18 15.25
CA ASN A 154 2.55 10.37 15.51
C ASN A 154 1.64 11.01 16.57
N GLN A 155 0.32 10.99 16.32
CA GLN A 155 -0.69 11.53 17.22
C GLN A 155 -1.47 10.39 17.89
N TRP A 156 -0.96 9.88 19.00
CA TRP A 156 -1.56 8.75 19.71
C TRP A 156 -2.76 9.18 20.57
N PRO A 157 -3.92 8.49 20.48
CA PRO A 157 -5.06 8.77 21.35
C PRO A 157 -4.79 8.28 22.78
N GLU A 158 -5.55 8.82 23.75
CA GLU A 158 -5.50 8.35 25.14
C GLU A 158 -6.13 6.96 25.31
N TYR A 159 -7.09 6.59 24.45
CA TYR A 159 -7.76 5.30 24.44
C TYR A 159 -7.87 4.74 23.00
N PRO A 160 -7.69 3.42 22.80
CA PRO A 160 -7.25 2.46 23.81
C PRO A 160 -5.78 2.67 24.18
N SER A 161 -5.45 2.48 25.46
CA SER A 161 -4.14 2.89 26.01
C SER A 161 -2.97 2.09 25.45
N ASP A 162 -3.23 0.92 24.90
CA ASP A 162 -2.27 0.01 24.29
C ASP A 162 -2.14 0.21 22.77
N LEU A 163 -2.93 1.09 22.13
CA LEU A 163 -2.93 1.27 20.68
C LEU A 163 -1.51 1.51 20.14
N ARG A 164 -0.76 2.38 20.80
CA ARG A 164 0.62 2.69 20.43
C ARG A 164 1.51 1.43 20.46
N GLU A 165 1.45 0.66 21.55
CA GLU A 165 2.31 -0.51 21.74
C GLU A 165 2.02 -1.57 20.67
N VAL A 166 0.75 -1.89 20.42
CA VAL A 166 0.37 -2.89 19.42
C VAL A 166 0.67 -2.41 17.99
N CYS A 167 0.58 -1.11 17.72
CA CYS A 167 1.00 -0.51 16.46
C CYS A 167 2.50 -0.64 16.24
N GLU A 168 3.33 -0.27 17.22
CA GLU A 168 4.79 -0.37 17.14
C GLU A 168 5.27 -1.83 17.01
N GLU A 169 4.60 -2.77 17.69
CA GLU A 169 4.87 -4.20 17.55
C GLU A 169 4.54 -4.72 16.16
N TYR A 170 3.37 -4.37 15.63
CA TYR A 170 2.99 -4.72 14.27
C TYR A 170 3.98 -4.13 13.25
N CYS A 171 4.39 -2.86 13.40
CA CYS A 171 5.40 -2.22 12.54
C CYS A 171 6.65 -3.06 12.40
N ARG A 172 7.29 -3.43 13.52
CA ARG A 172 8.53 -4.22 13.51
C ARG A 172 8.36 -5.55 12.78
N ALA A 173 7.20 -6.19 12.95
CA ALA A 173 6.93 -7.48 12.33
C ALA A 173 6.74 -7.37 10.81
N VAL A 174 5.94 -6.41 10.33
CA VAL A 174 5.68 -6.24 8.89
C VAL A 174 6.82 -5.54 8.16
N GLU A 175 7.62 -4.72 8.84
CA GLU A 175 8.84 -4.15 8.28
C GLU A 175 9.84 -5.27 7.94
N LYS A 176 10.09 -6.20 8.88
CA LYS A 176 10.93 -7.36 8.62
C LYS A 176 10.43 -8.18 7.42
N LEU A 177 9.12 -8.43 7.35
CA LEU A 177 8.51 -9.11 6.20
C LEU A 177 8.70 -8.32 4.90
N SER A 178 8.58 -7.00 4.94
CA SER A 178 8.76 -6.12 3.77
C SER A 178 10.18 -6.18 3.23
N PHE A 179 11.20 -6.20 4.08
CA PHE A 179 12.59 -6.41 3.65
C PHE A 179 12.79 -7.80 3.02
N ASN A 180 12.24 -8.87 3.60
CA ASN A 180 12.32 -10.20 2.99
C ASN A 180 11.69 -10.25 1.59
N LEU A 181 10.52 -9.63 1.43
CA LEU A 181 9.84 -9.53 0.12
C LEU A 181 10.65 -8.67 -0.87
N LEU A 182 11.23 -7.57 -0.41
CA LEU A 182 12.10 -6.70 -1.22
C LEU A 182 13.35 -7.45 -1.71
N GLU A 183 13.93 -8.29 -0.86
CA GLU A 183 15.09 -9.12 -1.22
C GLU A 183 14.72 -10.19 -2.27
N LEU A 184 13.57 -10.85 -2.12
CA LEU A 184 13.04 -11.77 -3.14
C LEU A 184 12.75 -11.06 -4.47
N MET A 185 12.18 -9.85 -4.43
CA MET A 185 11.96 -9.01 -5.61
C MET A 185 13.28 -8.60 -6.28
N SER A 186 14.34 -8.35 -5.51
CA SER A 186 15.66 -8.04 -6.04
C SER A 186 16.28 -9.25 -6.73
N LEU A 187 16.25 -10.42 -6.09
CA LEU A 187 16.76 -11.67 -6.67
C LEU A 187 16.04 -12.06 -7.97
N SER A 188 14.72 -11.90 -8.02
CA SER A 188 13.91 -12.20 -9.21
C SER A 188 14.16 -11.26 -10.39
N LEU A 189 14.76 -10.10 -10.14
CA LEU A 189 15.27 -9.16 -11.14
C LEU A 189 16.74 -9.42 -11.50
N ASP A 190 17.32 -10.54 -11.07
CA ASP A 190 18.74 -10.89 -11.24
C ASP A 190 19.71 -9.90 -10.55
N LEU A 191 19.26 -9.27 -9.45
CA LEU A 191 20.05 -8.34 -8.64
C LEU A 191 20.52 -9.01 -7.33
N PRO A 192 21.55 -8.48 -6.65
CA PRO A 192 21.87 -8.91 -5.29
C PRO A 192 20.67 -8.76 -4.36
N ALA A 193 20.46 -9.72 -3.44
CA ALA A 193 19.31 -9.73 -2.52
C ALA A 193 19.08 -8.35 -1.86
N LYS A 194 20.13 -7.77 -1.27
CA LYS A 194 20.04 -6.50 -0.52
C LYS A 194 20.17 -5.25 -1.39
N ARG A 195 20.05 -5.36 -2.72
CA ARG A 195 20.31 -4.25 -3.64
C ARG A 195 19.46 -3.03 -3.36
N LEU A 196 18.22 -3.23 -2.94
CA LEU A 196 17.25 -2.15 -2.71
C LEU A 196 17.22 -1.64 -1.25
N ASN A 197 17.79 -2.38 -0.30
CA ASN A 197 17.64 -2.08 1.14
C ASN A 197 18.16 -0.67 1.50
N GLY A 198 19.22 -0.21 0.83
CA GLY A 198 19.81 1.11 1.08
C GLY A 198 18.87 2.29 0.83
N PHE A 199 17.85 2.12 -0.03
CA PHE A 199 16.87 3.16 -0.33
C PHE A 199 15.88 3.44 0.81
N PHE A 200 15.86 2.60 1.85
CA PHE A 200 14.93 2.67 2.98
C PHE A 200 15.61 3.18 4.26
N LYS A 201 16.79 3.78 4.15
CA LYS A 201 17.41 4.47 5.28
C LYS A 201 16.64 5.75 5.59
N ASP A 202 16.16 5.93 6.81
CA ASP A 202 15.28 7.07 7.15
C ASP A 202 13.99 7.04 6.29
N GLN A 203 13.39 5.84 6.19
CA GLN A 203 12.21 5.56 5.39
C GLN A 203 11.03 6.48 5.73
N THR A 204 10.12 6.63 4.77
CA THR A 204 8.86 7.38 4.95
C THR A 204 7.65 6.45 5.05
N SER A 205 7.89 5.23 5.52
CA SER A 205 6.87 4.19 5.65
C SER A 205 5.84 4.55 6.72
N PHE A 206 4.59 4.20 6.45
CA PHE A 206 3.50 4.49 7.36
C PHE A 206 2.46 3.38 7.32
N ILE A 207 1.67 3.30 8.38
CA ILE A 207 0.54 2.40 8.51
C ILE A 207 -0.73 3.21 8.52
N ARG A 208 -1.75 2.65 7.90
CA ARG A 208 -3.11 3.18 7.95
C ARG A 208 -4.05 2.15 8.53
N LEU A 209 -4.72 2.48 9.63
CA LEU A 209 -5.88 1.73 10.10
C LEU A 209 -7.08 2.24 9.31
N ASN A 210 -7.75 1.40 8.53
CA ASN A 210 -8.98 1.76 7.83
C ASN A 210 -10.17 1.09 8.50
N HIS A 211 -11.25 1.85 8.69
CA HIS A 211 -12.56 1.35 9.09
C HIS A 211 -13.62 1.77 8.06
N PHE A 212 -14.32 0.78 7.51
CA PHE A 212 -15.40 0.96 6.54
C PHE A 212 -16.73 0.58 7.20
N PRO A 213 -17.57 1.54 7.60
CA PRO A 213 -18.87 1.23 8.19
C PRO A 213 -19.83 0.67 7.13
N PRO A 214 -20.90 -0.06 7.52
CA PRO A 214 -21.93 -0.50 6.59
C PRO A 214 -22.49 0.66 5.77
N CYS A 215 -22.53 0.48 4.45
CA CYS A 215 -23.01 1.48 3.50
C CYS A 215 -24.44 1.17 3.08
N PRO A 216 -25.41 2.09 3.21
CA PRO A 216 -26.80 1.85 2.78
C PRO A 216 -26.95 1.76 1.25
N THR A 217 -25.99 2.28 0.49
CA THR A 217 -26.00 2.27 -0.98
C THR A 217 -24.66 1.82 -1.56
N PRO A 218 -24.29 0.55 -1.35
CA PRO A 218 -22.99 0.03 -1.74
C PRO A 218 -22.78 -0.05 -3.26
N HIS A 219 -23.85 0.09 -4.05
CA HIS A 219 -23.81 0.15 -5.51
C HIS A 219 -23.47 1.55 -6.07
N LEU A 220 -23.44 2.58 -5.22
CA LEU A 220 -23.13 3.97 -5.61
C LEU A 220 -21.80 4.47 -5.05
N ALA A 221 -21.37 3.92 -3.91
CA ALA A 221 -20.18 4.36 -3.19
C ALA A 221 -19.05 3.33 -3.28
N LEU A 222 -17.83 3.79 -3.03
CA LEU A 222 -16.66 2.96 -2.80
C LEU A 222 -16.09 3.28 -1.42
N GLY A 223 -15.53 2.27 -0.76
CA GLY A 223 -14.74 2.46 0.45
C GLY A 223 -13.44 3.18 0.14
N ILE A 224 -12.82 2.84 -1.00
CA ILE A 224 -11.70 3.59 -1.58
C ILE A 224 -11.88 3.59 -3.10
N GLY A 225 -11.81 4.76 -3.72
CA GLY A 225 -11.82 4.89 -5.18
C GLY A 225 -10.67 4.15 -5.88
N ARG A 226 -10.71 4.08 -7.22
CA ARG A 226 -9.63 3.44 -8.00
C ARG A 226 -8.31 4.20 -7.84
N HIS A 227 -7.25 3.49 -7.50
CA HIS A 227 -5.91 4.06 -7.36
C HIS A 227 -4.82 3.01 -7.52
N LYS A 228 -3.58 3.51 -7.61
CA LYS A 228 -2.35 2.74 -7.44
C LYS A 228 -1.61 3.27 -6.22
N ASP A 229 -0.87 2.38 -5.57
CA ASP A 229 -0.02 2.73 -4.44
C ASP A 229 1.27 3.35 -4.94
N ALA A 230 1.59 4.53 -4.40
CA ALA A 230 2.77 5.30 -4.80
C ALA A 230 4.09 4.67 -4.32
N GLY A 231 4.06 3.90 -3.24
CA GLY A 231 5.22 3.37 -2.53
C GLY A 231 6.02 2.31 -3.27
N ALA A 232 6.88 1.60 -2.55
CA ALA A 232 7.60 0.45 -3.10
C ALA A 232 6.74 -0.82 -3.06
N LEU A 233 6.23 -1.16 -1.88
CA LEU A 233 5.31 -2.29 -1.70
C LEU A 233 4.32 -2.00 -0.57
N THR A 234 3.16 -2.64 -0.62
CA THR A 234 2.17 -2.60 0.45
C THR A 234 1.98 -4.01 1.03
N VAL A 235 1.98 -4.11 2.36
CA VAL A 235 1.61 -5.33 3.10
C VAL A 235 0.27 -5.07 3.78
N LEU A 236 -0.79 -5.74 3.33
CA LEU A 236 -2.16 -5.50 3.77
C LEU A 236 -2.67 -6.65 4.65
N ALA A 237 -2.94 -6.34 5.92
CA ALA A 237 -3.80 -7.16 6.76
C ALA A 237 -5.27 -6.79 6.53
N THR A 238 -6.15 -7.79 6.48
CA THR A 238 -7.60 -7.58 6.32
C THR A 238 -8.37 -8.58 7.16
N ASP A 239 -9.59 -8.20 7.53
CA ASP A 239 -10.56 -9.10 8.14
C ASP A 239 -11.17 -10.11 7.14
N ASP A 240 -12.18 -10.85 7.59
CA ASP A 240 -12.92 -11.84 6.80
C ASP A 240 -14.02 -11.25 5.91
N VAL A 241 -14.31 -9.95 5.99
CA VAL A 241 -15.39 -9.29 5.21
C VAL A 241 -14.96 -9.09 3.75
N GLY A 242 -13.67 -8.83 3.53
CA GLY A 242 -13.11 -8.55 2.21
C GLY A 242 -13.69 -7.28 1.60
N GLY A 243 -13.44 -7.01 0.31
CA GLY A 243 -13.86 -5.75 -0.33
C GLY A 243 -12.86 -5.22 -1.34
N LEU A 244 -11.61 -5.65 -1.24
CA LEU A 244 -10.59 -5.33 -2.21
C LEU A 244 -10.91 -5.93 -3.58
N GLU A 245 -10.85 -5.11 -4.61
CA GLU A 245 -10.91 -5.49 -6.01
C GLU A 245 -9.66 -5.00 -6.73
N VAL A 246 -9.03 -5.88 -7.50
CA VAL A 246 -7.81 -5.61 -8.27
C VAL A 246 -8.15 -5.68 -9.74
N LYS A 247 -7.67 -4.71 -10.52
CA LYS A 247 -7.92 -4.67 -11.96
C LYS A 247 -6.92 -5.57 -12.68
N ARG A 248 -7.37 -6.71 -13.17
CA ARG A 248 -6.52 -7.67 -13.89
C ARG A 248 -6.02 -7.08 -15.21
N LYS A 249 -4.72 -7.17 -15.46
CA LYS A 249 -4.08 -6.61 -16.66
C LYS A 249 -4.57 -7.23 -17.97
N THR A 250 -4.79 -8.55 -17.98
CA THR A 250 -5.00 -9.32 -19.21
C THR A 250 -6.28 -8.94 -19.94
N ASP A 251 -7.32 -8.53 -19.23
CA ASP A 251 -8.63 -8.15 -19.78
C ASP A 251 -9.20 -6.85 -19.21
N GLY A 252 -8.54 -6.25 -18.21
CA GLY A 252 -9.00 -5.02 -17.56
C GLY A 252 -10.17 -5.23 -16.59
N GLU A 253 -10.54 -6.47 -16.29
CA GLU A 253 -11.66 -6.79 -15.42
C GLU A 253 -11.30 -6.63 -13.93
N TRP A 254 -12.28 -6.23 -13.13
CA TRP A 254 -12.13 -6.13 -11.68
C TRP A 254 -12.31 -7.51 -11.03
N VAL A 255 -11.28 -7.97 -10.34
CA VAL A 255 -11.27 -9.27 -9.65
C VAL A 255 -11.37 -9.03 -8.15
N ARG A 256 -12.39 -9.60 -7.51
CA ARG A 256 -12.51 -9.55 -6.05
C ARG A 256 -11.46 -10.46 -5.41
N VAL A 257 -10.67 -9.89 -4.50
CA VAL A 257 -9.66 -10.64 -3.75
C VAL A 257 -10.36 -11.42 -2.64
N LYS A 258 -10.20 -12.75 -2.66
CA LYS A 258 -10.66 -13.61 -1.57
C LYS A 258 -9.67 -13.51 -0.42
N THR A 259 -10.19 -13.21 0.77
CA THR A 259 -9.39 -13.17 2.00
C THR A 259 -9.03 -14.59 2.44
N ILE A 260 -7.76 -14.81 2.73
CA ILE A 260 -7.25 -16.06 3.30
C ILE A 260 -6.89 -15.78 4.77
N PRO A 261 -7.40 -16.57 5.73
CA PRO A 261 -7.03 -16.41 7.13
C PRO A 261 -5.50 -16.47 7.31
N GLU A 262 -4.97 -15.65 8.21
CA GLU A 262 -3.54 -15.71 8.58
C GLU A 262 -2.60 -15.47 7.38
N SER A 263 -3.06 -14.65 6.42
CA SER A 263 -2.27 -14.22 5.27
C SER A 263 -2.15 -12.70 5.21
N PHE A 264 -1.18 -12.23 4.44
CA PHE A 264 -1.12 -10.84 4.00
C PHE A 264 -1.36 -10.76 2.50
N ILE A 265 -2.07 -9.72 2.07
CA ILE A 265 -2.16 -9.34 0.66
C ILE A 265 -0.98 -8.40 0.39
N ILE A 266 -0.18 -8.70 -0.62
CA ILE A 266 0.97 -7.91 -1.04
C ILE A 266 0.64 -7.28 -2.38
N ASN A 267 1.00 -6.01 -2.55
CA ASN A 267 1.03 -5.40 -3.87
C ASN A 267 2.28 -4.57 -4.14
N VAL A 268 2.65 -4.57 -5.41
CA VAL A 268 3.75 -3.78 -5.96
C VAL A 268 3.28 -2.33 -6.14
N GLY A 269 4.07 -1.39 -5.62
CA GLY A 269 3.83 0.02 -5.77
C GLY A 269 4.57 0.63 -6.97
N ASP A 270 4.21 1.87 -7.28
CA ASP A 270 4.73 2.66 -8.39
C ASP A 270 6.28 2.73 -8.38
N ILE A 271 6.92 2.83 -7.22
CA ILE A 271 8.39 2.91 -7.12
C ILE A 271 9.07 1.64 -7.64
N ILE A 272 8.57 0.46 -7.29
CA ILE A 272 9.14 -0.80 -7.77
C ILE A 272 8.90 -0.96 -9.27
N GLN A 273 7.75 -0.50 -9.78
CA GLN A 273 7.51 -0.45 -11.23
C GLN A 273 8.53 0.44 -11.95
N VAL A 274 8.89 1.60 -11.39
CA VAL A 274 9.92 2.49 -11.96
C VAL A 274 11.31 1.87 -11.84
N TRP A 275 11.72 1.41 -10.66
CA TRP A 275 13.02 0.77 -10.43
C TRP A 275 13.23 -0.45 -11.34
N SER A 276 12.20 -1.27 -11.52
CA SER A 276 12.24 -2.44 -12.40
C SER A 276 12.14 -2.11 -13.90
N ASN A 277 12.05 -0.84 -14.27
CA ASN A 277 11.90 -0.36 -15.64
C ASN A 277 10.67 -0.97 -16.37
N ASP A 278 9.49 -0.92 -15.74
CA ASP A 278 8.22 -1.52 -16.21
C ASP A 278 8.24 -3.06 -16.32
N ARG A 279 9.19 -3.76 -15.68
CA ARG A 279 9.14 -5.24 -15.60
C ARG A 279 8.06 -5.69 -14.61
N TYR A 280 7.99 -5.05 -13.45
CA TYR A 280 6.91 -5.25 -12.48
C TYR A 280 5.82 -4.20 -12.65
N GLU A 281 4.61 -4.54 -12.20
CA GLU A 281 3.44 -3.71 -12.42
C GLU A 281 2.80 -3.28 -11.11
N SER A 282 2.63 -1.98 -10.94
CA SER A 282 1.69 -1.43 -9.97
C SER A 282 0.30 -1.38 -10.58
N VAL A 283 -0.68 -1.98 -9.91
CA VAL A 283 -2.00 -2.26 -10.48
C VAL A 283 -3.09 -1.43 -9.82
N ASP A 284 -4.03 -0.95 -10.66
CA ASP A 284 -5.23 -0.27 -10.20
C ASP A 284 -6.04 -1.21 -9.29
N HIS A 285 -6.36 -0.73 -8.10
CA HIS A 285 -7.21 -1.43 -7.16
C HIS A 285 -8.23 -0.46 -6.54
N ARG A 286 -9.30 -1.02 -5.97
CA ARG A 286 -10.36 -0.26 -5.28
C ARG A 286 -10.93 -1.07 -4.12
N VAL A 287 -11.66 -0.43 -3.23
CA VAL A 287 -12.37 -1.12 -2.14
C VAL A 287 -13.86 -0.87 -2.28
N VAL A 288 -14.63 -1.95 -2.46
CA VAL A 288 -16.09 -1.90 -2.44
C VAL A 288 -16.60 -2.05 -1.01
N VAL A 289 -17.73 -1.44 -0.72
CA VAL A 289 -18.42 -1.51 0.58
C VAL A 289 -19.65 -2.42 0.50
N ASN A 290 -20.19 -2.77 1.66
CA ASN A 290 -21.38 -3.60 1.78
C ASN A 290 -22.34 -2.97 2.81
N SER A 291 -23.60 -3.42 2.83
CA SER A 291 -24.65 -2.85 3.71
C SER A 291 -24.83 -3.57 5.04
N GLU A 292 -24.07 -4.63 5.31
CA GLU A 292 -24.35 -5.55 6.42
C GLU A 292 -23.29 -5.51 7.52
N LYS A 293 -22.00 -5.48 7.16
CA LYS A 293 -20.88 -5.61 8.08
C LYS A 293 -19.85 -4.50 7.88
N GLU A 294 -19.37 -3.96 8.98
CA GLU A 294 -18.18 -3.12 9.00
C GLU A 294 -16.96 -3.92 8.54
N ARG A 295 -15.97 -3.24 7.95
CA ARG A 295 -14.71 -3.85 7.52
C ARG A 295 -13.53 -3.11 8.14
N PHE A 296 -12.50 -3.85 8.53
CA PHE A 296 -11.20 -3.31 8.94
C PHE A 296 -10.08 -3.77 8.01
N SER A 297 -9.13 -2.87 7.74
CA SER A 297 -7.88 -3.26 7.08
C SER A 297 -6.71 -2.36 7.44
N ILE A 298 -5.53 -2.97 7.50
CA ILE A 298 -4.29 -2.39 8.03
C ILE A 298 -3.20 -2.53 6.96
N PRO A 299 -3.17 -1.67 5.92
CA PRO A 299 -2.03 -1.57 5.03
C PRO A 299 -0.83 -0.93 5.74
N PHE A 300 0.32 -1.58 5.59
CA PHE A 300 1.65 -1.03 5.78
C PHE A 300 2.20 -0.61 4.41
N PHE A 301 2.44 0.69 4.22
CA PHE A 301 3.02 1.23 3.00
C PHE A 301 4.52 1.37 3.19
N PHE A 302 5.30 0.50 2.54
CA PHE A 302 6.75 0.52 2.61
C PHE A 302 7.32 1.48 1.58
N ASN A 303 7.92 2.57 2.06
CA ASN A 303 8.34 3.70 1.23
C ASN A 303 9.82 4.03 1.48
N PRO A 304 10.57 4.43 0.44
CA PRO A 304 11.96 4.81 0.60
C PRO A 304 12.11 6.14 1.36
N SER A 305 13.35 6.51 1.61
CA SER A 305 13.76 7.81 2.15
C SER A 305 13.22 8.96 1.31
N HIS A 306 12.84 10.08 1.94
CA HIS A 306 12.29 11.23 1.22
C HIS A 306 13.27 11.87 0.21
N TYR A 307 14.57 11.70 0.42
CA TYR A 307 15.62 12.21 -0.47
C TYR A 307 15.93 11.28 -1.65
N GLU A 308 15.30 10.11 -1.73
CA GLU A 308 15.59 9.13 -2.78
C GLU A 308 15.20 9.63 -4.18
N MET A 309 16.08 9.40 -5.14
CA MET A 309 15.85 9.70 -6.55
C MET A 309 15.37 8.43 -7.26
N VAL A 310 14.07 8.38 -7.54
CA VAL A 310 13.43 7.24 -8.16
C VAL A 310 13.66 7.29 -9.67
N LYS A 311 14.37 6.29 -10.19
CA LYS A 311 14.68 6.09 -11.62
C LYS A 311 14.86 4.60 -11.92
N PRO A 312 14.76 4.16 -13.19
CA PRO A 312 15.10 2.78 -13.56
C PRO A 312 16.49 2.39 -13.04
N LEU A 313 16.60 1.21 -12.45
CA LEU A 313 17.88 0.69 -11.96
C LEU A 313 18.83 0.50 -13.13
N GLU A 314 20.08 0.94 -12.95
CA GLU A 314 21.09 0.96 -14.00
C GLU A 314 21.38 -0.46 -14.51
N GLU A 315 21.30 -1.46 -13.62
CA GLU A 315 21.46 -2.88 -13.93
C GLU A 315 20.34 -3.45 -14.84
N LEU A 316 19.20 -2.77 -14.93
CA LEU A 316 18.02 -3.19 -15.71
C LEU A 316 17.81 -2.36 -16.98
N VAL A 317 18.74 -1.44 -17.27
CA VAL A 317 18.73 -0.56 -18.44
C VAL A 317 19.90 -0.90 -19.35
N ASP A 318 19.62 -1.01 -20.64
CA ASP A 318 20.61 -1.13 -21.72
C ASP A 318 20.16 -0.15 -22.81
N GLU A 319 20.96 0.88 -23.11
CA GLU A 319 20.56 1.96 -24.02
C GLU A 319 20.15 1.47 -25.42
N GLU A 320 20.71 0.35 -25.88
CA GLU A 320 20.42 -0.20 -27.21
C GLU A 320 19.27 -1.22 -27.18
N LYS A 321 19.17 -2.04 -26.12
CA LYS A 321 18.22 -3.17 -26.06
C LYS A 321 17.02 -2.92 -25.18
N VAL A 322 17.21 -2.26 -24.03
CA VAL A 322 16.20 -2.02 -23.00
C VAL A 322 16.38 -0.61 -22.43
N PRO A 323 16.04 0.44 -23.21
CA PRO A 323 16.26 1.81 -22.77
C PRO A 323 15.42 2.14 -21.52
N ALA A 324 15.86 3.16 -20.78
CA ALA A 324 15.10 3.68 -19.65
C ALA A 324 13.70 4.14 -20.11
N ARG A 325 12.66 3.72 -19.39
CA ARG A 325 11.27 4.09 -19.69
C ARG A 325 10.74 5.25 -18.85
N PHE A 326 11.49 5.65 -17.83
CA PHE A 326 11.12 6.71 -16.90
C PHE A 326 12.28 7.68 -16.71
N LYS A 327 11.94 8.96 -16.60
CA LYS A 327 12.81 10.03 -16.10
C LYS A 327 12.92 9.92 -14.58
N GLU A 328 14.04 10.38 -14.03
CA GLU A 328 14.23 10.43 -12.59
C GLU A 328 13.35 11.50 -11.92
N TYR A 329 12.94 11.23 -10.68
CA TYR A 329 12.22 12.19 -9.83
C TYR A 329 12.51 11.94 -8.34
N ASN A 330 12.33 12.98 -7.51
CA ASN A 330 12.50 12.83 -6.06
C ASN A 330 11.23 12.25 -5.41
N TRP A 331 11.39 11.19 -4.61
CA TRP A 331 10.29 10.53 -3.92
C TRP A 331 9.55 11.48 -2.96
N GLY A 332 10.27 12.19 -2.09
CA GLY A 332 9.64 13.06 -1.10
C GLY A 332 8.78 14.17 -1.72
N LYS A 333 9.22 14.73 -2.86
CA LYS A 333 8.44 15.72 -3.63
C LYS A 333 7.20 15.10 -4.24
N PHE A 334 7.33 13.93 -4.85
CA PHE A 334 6.21 13.17 -5.40
C PHE A 334 5.18 12.81 -4.32
N PHE A 335 5.65 12.31 -3.17
CA PHE A 335 4.82 11.97 -2.01
C PHE A 335 4.07 13.19 -1.45
N SER A 336 4.78 14.33 -1.30
CA SER A 336 4.19 15.58 -0.82
C SER A 336 3.11 16.12 -1.77
N ALA A 337 3.33 16.01 -3.08
CA ALA A 337 2.33 16.41 -4.08
C ALA A 337 1.06 15.55 -3.98
N ARG A 338 1.21 14.22 -3.84
CA ARG A 338 0.08 13.30 -3.75
C ARG A 338 -0.71 13.46 -2.45
N LYS A 339 -0.06 13.71 -1.31
CA LYS A 339 -0.79 13.93 -0.04
C LYS A 339 -1.72 15.15 -0.05
N LEU A 340 -1.47 16.15 -0.91
CA LEU A 340 -2.33 17.34 -0.97
C LEU A 340 -3.77 17.02 -1.42
N SER A 341 -3.98 15.97 -2.23
CA SER A 341 -5.33 15.59 -2.65
C SER A 341 -6.19 15.01 -1.54
N ASP A 342 -5.57 14.52 -0.46
CA ASP A 342 -6.30 13.90 0.65
C ASP A 342 -7.09 14.94 1.46
N PHE A 343 -6.66 16.21 1.40
CA PHE A 343 -7.23 17.32 2.17
C PHE A 343 -8.14 18.24 1.34
N LYS A 344 -7.89 18.37 0.03
CA LYS A 344 -8.62 19.31 -0.84
C LYS A 344 -8.84 18.70 -2.22
N LYS A 345 -10.01 19.01 -2.79
CA LYS A 345 -10.25 18.71 -4.21
C LYS A 345 -9.24 19.49 -5.04
N LEU A 346 -8.51 18.77 -5.88
CA LEU A 346 -7.55 19.40 -6.77
C LEU A 346 -8.23 19.80 -8.08
N THR A 347 -7.82 20.95 -8.60
CA THR A 347 -8.20 21.43 -9.94
C THR A 347 -7.38 20.76 -11.04
N VAL A 348 -6.30 20.08 -10.67
CA VAL A 348 -5.38 19.32 -11.53
C VAL A 348 -5.32 17.87 -11.04
N GLU A 349 -5.03 16.93 -11.93
CA GLU A 349 -4.84 15.53 -11.53
C GLU A 349 -3.60 15.36 -10.63
N ASN A 350 -3.65 14.38 -9.73
CA ASN A 350 -2.49 14.01 -8.92
C ASN A 350 -1.35 13.54 -9.80
N VAL A 351 -0.13 13.97 -9.48
CA VAL A 351 1.09 13.47 -10.12
C VAL A 351 1.13 11.94 -10.10
N GLN A 352 1.43 11.34 -11.25
CA GLN A 352 1.56 9.90 -11.46
C GLN A 352 2.93 9.58 -12.06
N ILE A 353 3.38 8.32 -11.95
CA ILE A 353 4.61 7.88 -12.61
C ILE A 353 4.56 8.01 -14.14
N THR A 354 3.36 8.09 -14.73
CA THR A 354 3.17 8.33 -16.16
C THR A 354 3.68 9.70 -16.60
N ASP A 355 3.69 10.70 -15.70
CA ASP A 355 4.22 12.04 -15.99
C ASP A 355 5.73 12.03 -16.20
N PHE A 356 6.40 11.01 -15.68
CA PHE A 356 7.84 10.77 -15.83
C PHE A 356 8.15 9.78 -16.95
N LYS A 357 7.16 9.23 -17.66
CA LYS A 357 7.40 8.26 -18.73
C LYS A 357 8.11 8.92 -19.92
N ILE A 358 9.17 8.28 -20.41
CA ILE A 358 9.90 8.72 -21.60
C ILE A 358 9.08 8.32 -22.84
N ALA A 359 8.73 9.30 -23.68
CA ALA A 359 8.05 9.04 -24.93
C ALA A 359 8.94 8.17 -25.83
N LYS A 360 8.33 7.16 -26.47
CA LYS A 360 9.03 6.28 -27.42
C LYS A 360 9.28 6.98 -28.75
#